data_AF-A0A6G2XA28-F1
#
_entry.id   AF-A0A6G2XA28-F1
#
_cell.length_a   1.000
_cell.length_b   1.000
_cell.length_c   1.000
_cell.angle_alpha   90.00
_cell.angle_beta   90.00
_cell.angle_gamma   90.00
#
_symmetry.space_group_name_H-M   'P 1'
#
loop_
_entity.id
_entity.type
_entity.pdbx_description
1 polymer ?
#
loop_
_entity_poly.entity_id
_entity_poly.type
_entity_poly.pdbx_seq_one_letter_code
_entity_poly.pdbx_strand_id
1 'polypeptide(L)'
;MPETLTKTPVTHEGTAPADLIGRTVRVRPFYHVPESRSCLRSVRSPYAFEARVIEPFGEMVVVEFLWAEDSTPWNKRAAFYPKELHQSGGWYPICQCPACAGDGIHEHSGA
;
A
#
# COMPACT_ATOMS: atom_id res chain seq x y z
N MET A 1 -2.05 -22.31 -18.70
CA MET A 1 -2.05 -21.07 -19.50
C MET A 1 -1.15 -20.09 -18.78
N PRO A 2 -0.15 -19.45 -19.42
CA PRO A 2 0.68 -18.48 -18.71
C PRO A 2 -0.19 -17.24 -18.45
N GLU A 3 -0.39 -16.92 -17.18
CA GLU A 3 -1.15 -15.76 -16.74
C GLU A 3 -0.45 -14.48 -17.23
N THR A 4 -1.17 -13.63 -17.95
CA THR A 4 -0.65 -12.40 -18.52
C THR A 4 -0.18 -11.48 -17.40
N LEU A 5 1.14 -11.37 -17.21
CA LEU A 5 1.75 -10.48 -16.23
C LEU A 5 1.47 -9.02 -16.63
N THR A 6 0.55 -8.34 -15.92
CA THR A 6 0.26 -6.93 -16.17
C THR A 6 1.24 -6.03 -15.43
N LYS A 7 2.04 -5.25 -16.18
CA LYS A 7 2.94 -4.22 -15.63
C LYS A 7 2.21 -3.01 -15.04
N THR A 8 0.93 -2.82 -15.40
CA THR A 8 0.06 -1.77 -14.87
C THR A 8 -0.50 -2.18 -13.50
N PRO A 9 -0.54 -1.28 -12.51
CA PRO A 9 -1.17 -1.57 -11.22
C PRO A 9 -2.64 -1.96 -11.40
N VAL A 10 -3.04 -3.11 -10.84
CA VAL A 10 -4.45 -3.48 -10.72
C VAL A 10 -4.93 -2.97 -9.37
N THR A 11 -5.85 -2.01 -9.37
CA THR A 11 -6.28 -1.29 -8.17
C THR A 11 -7.76 -1.55 -7.86
N HIS A 12 -8.26 -0.99 -6.76
CA HIS A 12 -9.68 -1.00 -6.41
C HIS A 12 -10.42 0.24 -6.95
N GLU A 13 -9.94 0.83 -8.06
CA GLU A 13 -10.64 1.93 -8.72
C GLU A 13 -12.11 1.55 -9.05
N GLY A 14 -13.04 2.46 -8.77
CA GLY A 14 -14.47 2.24 -8.94
C GLY A 14 -15.14 1.36 -7.87
N THR A 15 -14.38 0.76 -6.95
CA THR A 15 -14.95 0.03 -5.81
C THR A 15 -15.33 0.99 -4.69
N ALA A 16 -16.54 0.86 -4.13
CA ALA A 16 -16.95 1.70 -3.01
C ALA A 16 -16.11 1.38 -1.75
N PRO A 17 -15.74 2.37 -0.93
CA PRO A 17 -14.96 2.17 0.30
C PRO A 17 -15.53 1.09 1.24
N ALA A 18 -16.86 1.03 1.37
CA ALA A 18 -17.54 0.08 2.23
C ALA A 18 -17.32 -1.40 1.80
N ASP A 19 -17.19 -1.66 0.50
CA ASP A 19 -17.02 -3.01 -0.05
C ASP A 19 -15.59 -3.56 0.13
N LEU A 20 -14.68 -2.70 0.58
CA LEU A 20 -13.28 -3.02 0.83
C LEU A 20 -13.00 -3.39 2.28
N ILE A 21 -13.92 -3.14 3.21
CA ILE A 21 -13.74 -3.40 4.64
C ILE A 21 -13.40 -4.88 4.86
N GLY A 22 -12.37 -5.13 5.65
CA GLY A 22 -11.89 -6.48 5.96
C GLY A 22 -11.02 -7.13 4.88
N ARG A 23 -10.90 -6.52 3.69
CA ARG A 23 -10.00 -7.03 2.64
C ARG A 23 -8.54 -6.75 2.97
N THR A 24 -7.69 -7.69 2.60
CA THR A 24 -6.24 -7.46 2.48
C THR A 24 -5.97 -6.77 1.15
N VAL A 25 -5.16 -5.72 1.20
CA VAL A 25 -4.72 -4.93 0.04
C VAL A 25 -3.23 -4.69 0.12
N ARG A 26 -2.62 -4.25 -0.98
CA ARG A 26 -1.26 -3.71 -0.98
C ARG A 26 -1.28 -2.22 -1.29
N VAL A 27 -0.49 -1.43 -0.57
CA VAL A 27 -0.45 0.03 -0.77
C VAL A 27 0.93 0.58 -0.45
N ARG A 28 1.28 1.68 -1.12
CA ARG A 28 2.54 2.39 -0.92
C ARG A 28 2.36 3.42 0.21
N PRO A 29 2.94 3.21 1.41
CA PRO A 29 2.83 4.19 2.49
C PRO A 29 3.49 5.52 2.12
N PHE A 30 3.06 6.58 2.79
CA PHE A 30 3.76 7.87 2.79
C PHE A 30 4.66 7.96 4.02
N TYR A 31 5.89 8.43 3.83
CA TYR A 31 6.79 8.81 4.91
C TYR A 31 7.20 10.28 4.75
N HIS A 32 7.64 10.89 5.84
CA HIS A 32 8.04 12.29 5.87
C HIS A 32 9.55 12.40 5.84
N VAL A 33 10.09 13.19 4.91
CA VAL A 33 11.52 13.51 4.83
C VAL A 33 11.75 15.01 5.06
N PRO A 34 12.87 15.42 5.66
CA PRO A 34 13.22 16.83 5.75
C PRO A 34 13.33 17.46 4.36
N GLU A 35 12.62 18.58 4.16
CA GLU A 35 12.73 19.42 2.96
C GLU A 35 13.48 20.72 3.27
N SER A 36 13.25 21.28 4.46
CA SER A 36 13.98 22.43 4.98
C SER A 36 14.06 22.38 6.51
N ARG A 37 14.70 23.38 7.13
CA ARG A 37 14.90 23.45 8.59
C ARG A 37 13.61 23.38 9.41
N SER A 38 12.46 23.68 8.83
CA SER A 38 11.16 23.67 9.53
C SER A 38 10.05 23.04 8.70
N CYS A 39 10.39 22.28 7.66
CA CYS A 39 9.42 21.68 6.77
C CYS A 39 9.78 20.24 6.46
N LEU A 40 8.76 19.38 6.51
CA LEU A 40 8.83 18.00 6.05
C LEU A 40 8.02 17.87 4.76
N ARG A 41 8.51 17.09 3.82
CA ARG A 41 7.79 16.70 2.62
C ARG A 41 7.35 15.25 2.72
N SER A 42 6.10 14.98 2.33
CA SER A 42 5.60 13.61 2.21
C SER A 42 6.08 12.97 0.91
N VAL A 43 6.63 11.75 1.01
CA VAL A 43 7.13 10.97 -0.11
C VAL A 43 6.47 9.60 -0.09
N ARG A 44 6.01 9.12 -1.24
CA ARG A 44 5.53 7.74 -1.36
C ARG A 44 6.69 6.77 -1.35
N SER A 45 6.57 5.71 -0.56
CA SER A 45 7.44 4.54 -0.62
C SER A 45 7.55 4.02 -2.05
N PRO A 46 8.73 3.61 -2.54
CA PRO A 46 8.85 2.92 -3.83
C PRO A 46 8.17 1.54 -3.81
N TYR A 47 7.91 0.97 -2.63
CA TYR A 47 7.37 -0.37 -2.45
C TYR A 47 5.93 -0.35 -1.91
N ALA A 48 5.16 -1.39 -2.23
CA ALA A 48 3.81 -1.62 -1.73
C ALA A 48 3.80 -2.71 -0.66
N PHE A 49 3.25 -2.37 0.51
CA PHE A 49 3.18 -3.23 1.70
C PHE A 49 1.76 -3.72 1.92
N GLU A 50 1.63 -4.88 2.54
CA GLU A 50 0.32 -5.45 2.89
C GLU A 50 -0.33 -4.68 4.04
N ALA A 51 -1.63 -4.41 3.86
CA ALA A 51 -2.45 -3.73 4.83
C ALA A 51 -3.86 -4.33 4.84
N ARG A 52 -4.55 -4.25 5.97
CA ARG A 52 -5.96 -4.59 6.09
C ARG A 52 -6.80 -3.33 6.09
N VAL A 53 -7.85 -3.31 5.29
CA VAL A 53 -8.84 -2.23 5.32
C VAL A 53 -9.70 -2.38 6.58
N ILE A 54 -9.73 -1.35 7.44
CA ILE A 54 -10.39 -1.43 8.75
C ILE A 54 -11.70 -0.67 8.80
N GLU A 55 -11.81 0.49 8.15
CA GLU A 55 -13.03 1.31 8.15
C GLU A 55 -13.08 2.26 6.94
N PRO A 56 -14.27 2.71 6.52
CA PRO A 56 -14.41 3.73 5.49
C PRO A 56 -14.16 5.13 6.08
N PHE A 57 -13.63 6.03 5.25
CA PHE A 57 -13.39 7.44 5.58
C PHE A 57 -13.74 8.34 4.40
N GLY A 58 -15.01 8.75 4.29
CA GLY A 58 -15.51 9.47 3.11
C GLY A 58 -15.35 8.64 1.84
N GLU A 59 -14.64 9.18 0.84
CA GLU A 59 -14.30 8.47 -0.41
C GLU A 59 -13.04 7.59 -0.28
N MET A 60 -12.42 7.57 0.90
CA MET A 60 -11.20 6.83 1.20
C MET A 60 -11.53 5.66 2.15
N VAL A 61 -10.53 4.84 2.42
CA VAL A 61 -10.55 3.85 3.50
C VAL A 61 -9.35 4.05 4.40
N VAL A 62 -9.52 3.76 5.68
CA VAL A 62 -8.40 3.61 6.60
C VAL A 62 -7.88 2.18 6.49
N VAL A 63 -6.57 2.05 6.31
CA VAL A 63 -5.88 0.77 6.33
C VAL A 63 -4.97 0.68 7.55
N GLU A 64 -4.76 -0.54 8.03
CA GLU A 64 -3.75 -0.87 9.03
C GLU A 64 -2.68 -1.76 8.40
N PHE A 65 -1.43 -1.30 8.37
CA PHE A 65 -0.31 -2.05 7.80
C PHE A 65 0.03 -3.27 8.65
N LEU A 66 0.16 -4.43 8.02
CA LEU A 66 0.38 -5.70 8.73
C LEU A 66 1.80 -5.85 9.28
N TRP A 67 2.77 -5.12 8.70
CA TRP A 67 4.20 -5.16 9.04
C TRP A 67 4.70 -3.89 9.74
N ALA A 68 3.81 -2.99 10.16
CA ALA A 68 4.24 -1.73 10.78
C ALA A 68 4.70 -1.95 12.24
N GLU A 69 6.01 -1.87 12.45
CA GLU A 69 6.66 -1.78 13.76
C GLU A 69 6.89 -0.32 14.18
N ASP A 70 7.24 -0.08 15.44
CA ASP A 70 7.57 1.24 15.98
C ASP A 70 8.75 1.92 15.25
N SER A 71 9.60 1.13 14.60
CA SER A 71 10.75 1.59 13.81
C SER A 71 10.38 2.02 12.38
N THR A 72 9.16 1.74 11.91
CA THR A 72 8.78 2.04 10.54
C THR A 72 8.59 3.54 10.31
N PRO A 73 9.06 4.10 9.17
CA PRO A 73 9.04 5.55 8.93
C PRO A 73 7.66 6.09 8.50
N TRP A 74 6.61 5.29 8.62
CA TRP A 74 5.23 5.64 8.29
C TRP A 74 4.29 5.26 9.42
N ASN A 75 3.12 5.90 9.48
CA ASN A 75 2.11 5.59 10.49
C ASN A 75 1.55 4.18 10.28
N LYS A 76 1.32 3.46 11.38
CA LYS A 76 0.67 2.13 11.38
C LYS A 76 -0.69 2.14 10.67
N ARG A 77 -1.41 3.26 10.75
CA ARG A 77 -2.68 3.49 10.06
C ARG A 77 -2.60 4.73 9.17
N ALA A 78 -3.20 4.65 7.98
CA ALA A 78 -3.32 5.77 7.07
C ALA A 78 -4.55 5.63 6.18
N ALA A 79 -5.06 6.75 5.67
CA ALA A 79 -6.19 6.78 4.75
C ALA A 79 -5.69 6.78 3.30
N PHE A 80 -6.34 5.98 2.45
CA PHE A 80 -6.07 5.92 1.01
C PHE A 80 -7.35 5.86 0.20
N TYR A 81 -7.32 6.43 -1.00
CA TYR A 81 -8.37 6.22 -1.99
C TYR A 81 -8.33 4.78 -2.53
N PRO A 82 -9.48 4.18 -2.89
CA PRO A 82 -9.53 2.85 -3.52
C PRO A 82 -8.61 2.69 -4.74
N LYS A 83 -8.46 3.72 -5.57
CA LYS A 83 -7.54 3.74 -6.72
C LYS A 83 -6.05 3.64 -6.35
N GLU A 84 -5.70 3.87 -5.09
CA GLU A 84 -4.33 3.75 -4.58
C GLU A 84 -4.05 2.38 -3.97
N LEU A 85 -5.09 1.57 -3.74
CA LEU A 85 -5.00 0.24 -3.17
C LEU A 85 -4.85 -0.77 -4.30
N HIS A 86 -3.75 -1.49 -4.28
CA HIS A 86 -3.47 -2.57 -5.19
C HIS A 86 -4.21 -3.82 -4.71
N GLN A 87 -4.78 -4.57 -5.65
CA GLN A 87 -5.42 -5.84 -5.34
C GLN A 87 -4.34 -6.85 -4.91
N SER A 88 -4.53 -7.49 -3.76
CA SER A 88 -3.66 -8.58 -3.29
C SER A 88 -4.44 -9.88 -3.19
N GLY A 89 -3.99 -10.91 -3.90
CA GLY A 89 -4.31 -12.33 -3.67
C GLY A 89 -5.79 -12.73 -3.65
N GLY A 90 -6.23 -13.44 -4.69
CA GLY A 90 -7.57 -14.03 -4.85
C GLY A 90 -7.69 -14.68 -6.24
N TRP A 91 -8.84 -14.54 -6.91
CA TRP A 91 -9.05 -14.91 -8.32
C TRP A 91 -8.35 -13.99 -9.34
N TYR A 92 -7.69 -12.92 -8.88
CA TYR A 92 -6.96 -11.99 -9.71
C TYR A 92 -5.45 -12.29 -9.64
N PRO A 93 -4.73 -12.25 -10.77
CA PRO A 93 -3.30 -12.46 -10.79
C PRO A 93 -2.61 -11.46 -9.85
N ILE A 94 -1.59 -11.93 -9.11
CA ILE A 94 -0.79 -11.09 -8.22
C ILE A 94 -0.32 -9.87 -9.03
N CYS A 95 -0.57 -8.65 -8.55
CA CYS A 95 -0.13 -7.44 -9.22
C CYS A 95 1.40 -7.45 -9.37
N GLN A 96 1.92 -7.40 -10.60
CA GLN A 96 3.35 -7.46 -10.93
C GLN A 96 3.93 -6.07 -11.30
N CYS A 97 3.26 -4.99 -10.90
CA CYS A 97 3.81 -3.66 -11.10
C CYS A 97 5.09 -3.50 -10.26
N PRO A 98 6.01 -2.59 -10.63
CA PRO A 98 7.31 -2.46 -9.95
C PRO A 98 7.22 -2.28 -8.42
N ALA A 99 6.17 -1.62 -7.93
CA ALA A 99 5.96 -1.45 -6.49
C ALA A 99 5.56 -2.76 -5.76
N CYS A 100 4.88 -3.68 -6.45
CA CYS A 100 4.44 -4.97 -5.90
C CYS A 100 5.43 -6.10 -6.13
N ALA A 101 6.14 -6.05 -7.27
CA ALA A 101 7.16 -7.02 -7.69
C ALA A 101 8.57 -6.66 -7.21
N GLY A 102 8.77 -5.45 -6.67
CA GLY A 102 10.02 -5.12 -6.00
C GLY A 102 10.25 -6.08 -4.85
N ASP A 103 11.48 -6.58 -4.73
CA ASP A 103 11.93 -7.28 -3.53
C ASP A 103 11.72 -6.30 -2.39
N GLY A 104 10.72 -6.58 -1.54
CA GLY A 104 10.48 -5.78 -0.36
C GLY A 104 11.77 -5.67 0.46
N ILE A 105 11.80 -4.78 1.44
CA ILE A 105 12.83 -4.85 2.47
C ILE A 105 12.63 -6.20 3.18
N HIS A 106 13.24 -7.25 2.65
CA HIS A 106 13.47 -8.47 3.39
C HIS A 106 14.41 -8.05 4.50
N GLU A 107 14.03 -8.41 5.71
CA GLU A 107 14.63 -8.17 7.01
C GLU A 107 16.05 -8.78 7.16
N HIS A 108 16.87 -8.74 6.11
CA HIS A 108 18.21 -9.31 6.03
C HIS A 108 19.23 -8.33 5.44
N SER A 109 19.12 -7.06 5.78
CA SER A 109 20.25 -6.13 5.68
C SER A 109 20.18 -5.20 6.88
N GLY A 110 20.57 -5.73 8.05
CA GLY A 110 20.91 -4.87 9.17
C GLY A 110 22.03 -3.92 8.76
N ALA A 111 21.77 -2.62 8.86
CA ALA A 111 22.77 -1.56 8.91
C ALA A 111 22.12 -0.30 9.50
#